data_AF-A0A7C3NA29-F1
#
_entry.id   AF-A0A7C3NA29-F1
#
_cell.length_a   1.000
_cell.length_b   1.000
_cell.length_c   1.000
_cell.angle_alpha   90.00
_cell.angle_beta   90.00
_cell.angle_gamma   90.00
#
_symmetry.space_group_name_H-M   'P 1'
#
loop_
_entity.id
_entity.type
_entity.pdbx_description
1 polymer ?
#
loop_
_entity_poly.entity_id
_entity_poly.type
_entity_poly.pdbx_seq_one_letter_code
_entity_poly.pdbx_strand_id
1 'polypeptide(L)'
;MNCKPVIQYILHQRLTLFLIFSFTLLAAGYFAFQLRRSTPPFAGFLAAEKGYGVTIDLTQYEAEALAATLAEIGQSGLVWLRQPVSWAEIEPAPGQFDWRPLDRVMAAVAEA
;
A
#
# COMPACT_ATOMS: atom_id res chain seq x y z
N MET A 1 28.32 32.68 -56.47
CA MET A 1 27.87 31.34 -56.03
C MET A 1 27.00 31.49 -54.79
N ASN A 2 25.73 31.07 -54.89
CA ASN A 2 24.66 31.39 -53.94
C ASN A 2 24.68 30.40 -52.75
N CYS A 3 25.43 30.68 -51.69
CA CYS A 3 25.63 29.78 -50.51
C CYS A 3 24.45 29.73 -49.51
N LYS A 4 23.35 30.43 -49.79
CA LYS A 4 22.20 30.56 -48.88
C LYS A 4 21.45 29.24 -48.56
N PRO A 5 21.23 28.28 -49.49
CA PRO A 5 20.38 27.11 -49.20
C PRO A 5 21.05 26.06 -48.31
N VAL A 6 22.38 25.91 -48.39
CA VAL A 6 23.12 24.91 -47.60
C VAL A 6 23.21 25.32 -46.12
N ILE A 7 23.48 26.60 -45.85
CA ILE A 7 23.52 27.15 -44.49
C ILE A 7 22.13 27.10 -43.86
N GLN A 8 21.08 27.40 -44.64
CA GLN A 8 19.70 27.33 -44.18
C GLN A 8 19.29 25.89 -43.83
N TYR A 9 19.73 24.89 -44.60
CA TYR A 9 19.46 23.47 -44.33
C TYR A 9 20.16 22.96 -43.07
N ILE A 10 21.45 23.31 -42.87
CA ILE A 10 22.21 22.94 -41.66
C ILE A 10 21.60 23.61 -40.42
N LEU A 11 21.16 24.87 -40.54
CA LEU A 11 20.49 25.58 -39.45
C LEU A 11 19.12 24.98 -39.11
N HIS A 12 18.32 24.61 -40.11
CA HIS A 12 17.04 23.92 -39.91
C HIS A 12 17.25 22.53 -39.30
N GLN A 13 18.23 21.76 -39.76
CA GLN A 13 18.53 20.43 -39.23
C GLN A 13 18.96 20.50 -37.76
N ARG A 14 19.80 21.46 -37.38
CA ARG A 14 20.21 21.67 -35.98
C ARG A 14 19.04 22.11 -35.10
N LEU A 15 18.17 22.98 -35.61
CA LEU A 15 16.98 23.42 -34.89
C LEU A 15 16.00 22.25 -34.67
N THR A 16 15.75 21.44 -35.70
CA THR A 16 14.86 20.27 -35.59
C THR A 16 15.39 19.24 -34.59
N LEU A 17 16.69 18.95 -34.61
CA LEU A 17 17.30 18.04 -33.63
C LEU A 17 17.20 18.59 -32.20
N PHE A 18 17.41 19.90 -32.02
CA PHE A 18 17.29 20.53 -30.71
C PHE A 18 15.85 20.51 -30.19
N LEU A 19 14.86 20.71 -31.06
CA LEU A 19 13.44 20.63 -30.71
C LEU A 19 13.03 19.21 -30.34
N ILE A 20 13.46 18.20 -31.09
CA ILE A 20 13.20 16.79 -30.78
C ILE A 20 13.81 16.44 -29.42
N PHE A 21 15.07 16.82 -29.17
CA PHE A 21 15.75 16.54 -27.91
C PHE A 21 15.11 17.26 -26.71
N SER A 22 14.68 18.50 -26.89
CA SER A 22 13.98 19.25 -25.84
C SER A 22 12.61 18.64 -25.54
N PHE A 23 11.88 18.22 -26.57
CA PHE A 23 10.59 17.56 -26.40
C PHE A 23 10.71 16.21 -25.70
N THR A 24 11.74 15.40 -26.02
CA THR A 24 11.96 14.12 -25.34
C THR A 24 12.32 14.31 -23.86
N LEU A 25 13.13 15.31 -23.53
CA LEU A 25 13.44 15.65 -22.13
C LEU A 25 12.21 16.12 -21.36
N LEU A 26 11.39 16.98 -21.96
CA LEU A 26 10.14 17.45 -21.35
C LEU A 26 9.14 16.31 -21.16
N ALA A 27 8.98 15.44 -22.16
CA ALA A 27 8.11 14.28 -22.07
C ALA A 27 8.58 13.30 -20.99
N ALA A 28 9.89 12.99 -20.92
CA ALA A 28 10.45 12.13 -19.89
C ALA A 28 10.27 12.72 -18.48
N GLY A 29 10.54 14.02 -18.31
CA GLY A 29 10.32 14.72 -17.05
C GLY A 29 8.85 14.72 -16.63
N TYR A 30 7.93 14.99 -17.57
CA TYR A 30 6.49 14.94 -17.34
C TYR A 30 6.02 13.54 -16.96
N PHE A 31 6.50 12.50 -17.65
CA PHE A 31 6.12 11.11 -17.37
C PHE A 31 6.63 10.66 -16.00
N ALA A 32 7.88 10.99 -15.64
CA ALA A 32 8.43 10.73 -14.31
C ALA A 32 7.64 11.45 -13.20
N PHE A 33 7.25 12.69 -13.44
CA PHE A 33 6.42 13.46 -12.51
C PHE A 33 5.03 12.87 -12.33
N GLN A 34 4.38 12.43 -13.42
CA GLN A 34 3.08 11.76 -13.37
C GLN A 34 3.16 10.40 -12.64
N LEU A 35 4.20 9.60 -12.89
CA LEU A 35 4.40 8.33 -12.18
C LEU A 35 4.58 8.54 -10.67
N ARG A 36 5.29 9.60 -10.26
CA ARG A 36 5.43 9.96 -8.84
C ARG A 36 4.11 10.39 -8.21
N ARG A 37 3.26 11.11 -8.95
CA ARG A 37 1.89 11.46 -8.50
C ARG A 37 0.96 10.25 -8.41
N SER A 38 1.19 9.23 -9.25
CA SER A 38 0.39 8.02 -9.27
C SER A 38 0.76 6.99 -8.20
N THR A 39 1.72 7.26 -7.31
CA THR A 39 1.91 6.40 -6.13
C THR A 39 0.74 6.65 -5.18
N PRO A 40 -0.20 5.71 -5.05
CA PRO A 40 -1.34 5.94 -4.18
C PRO A 40 -0.84 6.06 -2.73
N PRO A 41 -1.37 6.99 -1.92
CA PRO A 41 -0.94 7.18 -0.54
C PRO A 41 -1.15 5.92 0.35
N PHE A 42 -1.83 4.89 -0.16
CA PHE A 42 -2.15 3.63 0.53
C PHE A 42 -1.50 2.38 -0.09
N ALA A 43 -0.45 2.53 -0.92
CA ALA A 43 0.23 1.38 -1.54
C ALA A 43 0.81 0.36 -0.52
N GLY A 44 1.07 0.78 0.73
CA GLY A 44 1.63 -0.08 1.78
C GLY A 44 0.71 -1.23 2.23
N PHE A 45 -0.61 -1.10 2.12
CA PHE A 45 -1.54 -2.17 2.53
C PHE A 45 -1.73 -3.25 1.45
N LEU A 46 -1.53 -2.90 0.18
CA LEU A 46 -1.78 -3.80 -0.97
C LEU A 46 -0.54 -4.59 -1.39
N ALA A 47 0.65 -4.08 -1.07
CA ALA A 47 1.81 -4.93 -0.91
C ALA A 47 1.70 -5.60 0.46
N ALA A 48 0.70 -6.48 0.64
CA ALA A 48 0.69 -7.38 1.77
C ALA A 48 2.09 -8.00 1.81
N GLU A 49 2.86 -7.71 2.86
CA GLU A 49 4.15 -8.36 3.03
C GLU A 49 3.90 -9.85 2.83
N LYS A 50 4.69 -10.47 1.96
CA LYS A 50 4.54 -11.89 1.62
C LYS A 50 4.75 -12.68 2.91
N GLY A 51 3.65 -13.01 3.57
CA GLY A 51 3.65 -13.62 4.87
C GLY A 51 2.44 -14.54 5.02
N TYR A 52 2.58 -15.52 5.88
CA TYR A 52 1.54 -16.50 6.13
C TYR A 52 0.54 -15.93 7.14
N GLY A 53 -0.70 -16.42 7.05
CA GLY A 53 -1.76 -16.05 7.97
C GLY A 53 -2.48 -17.25 8.53
N VAL A 54 -3.11 -17.03 9.68
CA VAL A 54 -3.90 -18.05 10.40
C VAL A 54 -5.29 -17.53 10.72
N THR A 55 -6.29 -18.40 10.63
CA THR A 55 -7.62 -18.13 11.17
C THR A 55 -7.66 -18.60 12.61
N ILE A 56 -7.94 -17.70 13.54
CA ILE A 56 -7.98 -17.99 14.97
C ILE A 56 -9.02 -17.09 15.62
N ASP A 57 -9.80 -17.66 16.54
CA ASP A 57 -10.64 -16.87 17.44
C ASP A 57 -9.83 -16.50 18.67
N LEU A 58 -9.53 -15.21 18.84
CA LEU A 58 -8.80 -14.69 19.98
C LEU A 58 -9.71 -14.28 21.14
N THR A 59 -11.03 -14.19 20.91
CA THR A 59 -11.99 -13.78 21.95
C THR A 59 -12.17 -14.82 23.04
N GLN A 60 -11.83 -16.09 22.75
CA GLN A 60 -11.84 -17.19 23.71
C GLN A 60 -10.73 -17.09 24.78
N TYR A 61 -9.73 -16.23 24.57
CA TYR A 61 -8.61 -16.07 25.49
C TYR A 61 -8.80 -14.84 26.40
N GLU A 62 -8.42 -15.02 27.66
CA GLU A 62 -8.27 -13.93 28.62
C GLU A 62 -6.89 -13.28 28.47
N ALA A 63 -6.70 -12.07 29.03
CA ALA A 63 -5.59 -11.18 28.71
C ALA A 63 -4.19 -11.81 28.75
N GLU A 64 -3.90 -12.61 29.78
CA GLU A 64 -2.59 -13.25 29.96
C GLU A 64 -2.33 -14.34 28.89
N ALA A 65 -3.34 -15.17 28.62
CA ALA A 65 -3.26 -16.22 27.61
C ALA A 65 -3.22 -15.62 26.18
N LEU A 66 -4.00 -14.55 25.95
CA LEU A 66 -4.03 -13.83 24.70
C LEU A 66 -2.65 -13.26 24.33
N ALA A 67 -1.99 -12.60 25.28
CA ALA A 67 -0.64 -12.06 25.07
C ALA A 67 0.38 -13.17 24.75
N ALA A 68 0.32 -14.29 25.47
CA ALA A 68 1.19 -15.44 25.21
C ALA A 68 0.94 -16.05 23.82
N THR A 69 -0.33 -16.22 23.42
CA THR A 69 -0.69 -16.75 22.10
C THR A 69 -0.26 -15.82 20.97
N LEU A 70 -0.44 -14.50 21.13
CA LEU A 70 0.03 -13.52 20.12
C LEU A 70 1.56 -13.55 19.98
N ALA A 71 2.29 -13.66 21.09
CA ALA A 71 3.74 -13.81 21.08
C ALA A 71 4.19 -15.09 20.35
N GLU A 72 3.50 -16.22 20.57
CA GLU A 72 3.79 -17.48 19.88
C GLU A 72 3.53 -17.37 18.37
N ILE A 73 2.40 -16.78 17.98
CA ILE A 73 2.06 -16.54 16.57
C ILE A 73 3.13 -15.66 15.91
N GLY A 74 3.55 -14.57 16.56
CA GLY A 74 4.61 -13.71 16.04
C GLY A 74 5.95 -14.44 15.86
N GLN A 75 6.32 -15.28 16.83
CA GLN A 75 7.54 -16.10 16.75
C GLN A 75 7.51 -17.14 15.61
N SER A 76 6.32 -17.59 15.22
CA SER A 76 6.15 -18.53 14.09
C SER A 76 6.26 -17.87 12.71
N GLY A 77 6.39 -16.54 12.63
CA GLY A 77 6.45 -15.80 11.37
C GLY A 77 5.10 -15.63 10.67
N LEU A 78 3.99 -15.87 11.39
CA LEU A 78 2.64 -15.57 10.93
C LEU A 78 2.35 -14.09 11.17
N VAL A 79 2.14 -13.33 10.09
CA VAL A 79 1.95 -11.87 10.14
C VAL A 79 0.51 -11.45 9.85
N TRP A 80 -0.33 -12.38 9.40
CA TRP A 80 -1.74 -12.14 9.10
C TRP A 80 -2.64 -12.95 10.02
N LEU A 81 -3.60 -12.26 10.65
CA LEU A 81 -4.63 -12.88 11.49
C LEU A 81 -6.00 -12.75 10.83
N ARG A 82 -6.79 -13.82 10.86
CA ARG A 82 -8.20 -13.81 10.47
C ARG A 82 -9.06 -14.17 11.67
N GLN A 83 -9.59 -13.14 12.33
CA GLN A 83 -10.52 -13.24 13.45
C GLN A 83 -11.95 -13.49 12.93
N PRO A 84 -12.61 -14.61 13.29
CA PRO A 84 -14.04 -14.76 13.07
C PRO A 84 -14.81 -13.78 13.96
N VAL A 85 -15.91 -13.24 13.41
CA VAL A 85 -16.76 -12.28 14.11
C VAL A 85 -18.21 -12.75 14.01
N SER A 86 -18.82 -13.03 15.16
CA SER A 86 -20.21 -13.48 15.25
C SER A 86 -21.14 -12.30 15.52
N TRP A 87 -22.08 -12.04 14.61
CA TRP A 87 -23.08 -10.99 14.82
C TRP A 87 -24.00 -11.29 16.01
N ALA A 88 -24.31 -12.56 16.26
CA ALA A 88 -25.17 -12.95 17.38
C ALA A 88 -24.51 -12.71 18.75
N GLU A 89 -23.18 -12.69 18.81
CA GLU A 89 -22.43 -12.34 20.04
C GLU A 89 -22.27 -10.83 20.18
N ILE A 90 -22.05 -10.12 19.07
CA ILE A 90 -21.97 -8.66 19.06
C ILE A 90 -23.33 -8.03 19.37
N GLU A 91 -24.41 -8.53 18.80
CA GLU A 91 -25.77 -8.04 19.01
C GLU A 91 -26.68 -9.18 19.51
N PRO A 92 -26.59 -9.55 20.81
CA PRO A 92 -27.40 -10.64 21.36
C PRO A 92 -28.90 -10.36 21.34
N ALA A 93 -29.27 -9.07 21.37
CA ALA A 93 -30.63 -8.58 21.22
C ALA A 93 -30.62 -7.29 20.39
N PRO A 94 -31.67 -7.02 19.59
CA PRO A 94 -31.72 -5.83 18.74
C PRO A 94 -31.40 -4.54 19.51
N GLY A 95 -30.39 -3.81 19.04
CA GLY A 95 -29.91 -2.56 19.64
C GLY A 95 -29.04 -2.72 20.89
N GLN A 96 -28.80 -3.94 21.37
CA GLN A 96 -27.87 -4.22 22.47
C GLN A 96 -26.56 -4.74 21.90
N PHE A 97 -25.53 -3.89 21.88
CA PHE A 97 -24.23 -4.23 21.33
C PHE A 97 -23.20 -4.51 22.43
N ASP A 98 -22.46 -5.61 22.29
CA ASP A 98 -21.29 -5.93 23.11
C ASP A 98 -20.02 -6.05 22.25
N TRP A 99 -19.27 -4.96 22.19
CA TRP A 99 -17.99 -4.89 21.47
C TRP A 99 -16.78 -5.26 22.34
N ARG A 100 -16.96 -5.40 23.66
CA ARG A 100 -15.86 -5.52 24.62
C ARG A 100 -14.89 -6.68 24.32
N PRO A 101 -15.35 -7.88 23.89
CA PRO A 101 -14.43 -8.96 23.54
C PRO A 101 -13.55 -8.59 22.34
N LEU A 102 -14.13 -7.96 21.33
CA LEU A 102 -13.40 -7.56 20.13
C LEU A 102 -12.44 -6.40 20.41
N ASP A 103 -12.88 -5.42 21.22
CA ASP A 103 -12.03 -4.30 21.64
C ASP A 103 -10.79 -4.78 22.38
N ARG A 104 -10.94 -5.79 23.27
CA ARG A 104 -9.82 -6.42 23.97
C ARG A 104 -8.83 -7.06 22.99
N VAL A 105 -9.33 -7.80 22.00
CA VAL A 105 -8.48 -8.43 20.98
C VAL A 105 -7.74 -7.39 20.16
N MET A 106 -8.43 -6.34 19.70
CA MET A 106 -7.82 -5.28 18.88
C MET A 106 -6.77 -4.50 19.66
N ALA A 107 -7.02 -4.21 20.94
CA ALA A 107 -6.04 -3.57 21.82
C ALA A 107 -4.79 -4.45 22.00
N ALA A 108 -4.96 -5.74 22.29
CA ALA A 108 -3.85 -6.66 22.45
C ALA A 108 -3.01 -6.81 21.16
N VAL A 109 -3.65 -6.87 20.00
CA VAL A 109 -2.95 -6.94 18.70
C VAL A 109 -2.21 -5.65 18.37
N ALA A 110 -2.71 -4.48 18.78
CA ALA A 110 -2.05 -3.20 18.56
C ALA A 110 -0.78 -3.02 19.42
N GLU A 111 -0.66 -3.77 20.52
CA GLU A 111 0.47 -3.74 21.43
C GLU A 111 1.48 -4.89 21.20
N ALA A 112 1.13 -5.88 20.36
CA ALA A 112 1.94 -7.07 20.05
C ALA A 112 2.97 -6.81 18.96
#